data_AF-A0A845U967-F1
#
_entry.id   AF-A0A845U967-F1
#
_cell.length_a   1.000
_cell.length_b   1.000
_cell.length_c   1.000
_cell.angle_alpha   90.00
_cell.angle_beta   90.00
_cell.angle_gamma   90.00
#
_symmetry.space_group_name_H-M   'P 1'
#
loop_
_entity.id
_entity.type
_entity.pdbx_description
1 polymer ?
#
loop_
_entity_poly.entity_id
_entity_poly.type
_entity_poly.pdbx_seq_one_letter_code
_entity_poly.pdbx_strand_id
1 'polypeptide(L)' 'DRFIQQAIAQVISAQWEPHFHRHSYGFRPERSAHQAVREVQGTIRAGYGWVVDMDLQAFFDRVNHDRLMARLKSR' A
#
# COMPACT_ATOMS: atom_id res chain seq x y z
N ASP A 1 3.19 -7.84 -22.96
CA ASP A 1 3.10 -6.71 -22.01
C ASP A 1 3.29 -7.11 -20.55
N ARG A 2 2.45 -8.00 -19.98
CA ARG A 2 2.54 -8.43 -18.56
C ARG A 2 3.93 -8.82 -18.06
N PHE A 3 4.75 -9.46 -18.90
CA PHE A 3 6.14 -9.79 -18.56
C PHE A 3 6.99 -8.54 -18.29
N ILE A 4 6.91 -7.53 -19.16
CA ILE A 4 7.64 -6.27 -19.02
C ILE A 4 7.11 -5.50 -17.80
N GLN A 5 5.78 -5.44 -17.63
CA GLN A 5 5.18 -4.83 -16.44
C GLN A 5 5.66 -5.49 -15.14
N GLN A 6 5.76 -6.82 -15.12
CA GLN A 6 6.26 -7.56 -13.96
C GLN A 6 7.73 -7.28 -13.69
N ALA A 7 8.57 -7.21 -14.72
CA ALA A 7 9.99 -6.87 -14.57
C ALA A 7 10.17 -5.45 -13.99
N ILE A 8 9.40 -4.48 -14.49
CA ILE A 8 9.37 -3.12 -13.96
C ILE A 8 8.88 -3.13 -12.50
N ALA A 9 7.81 -3.86 -12.20
CA ALA A 9 7.24 -3.94 -10.87
C ALA A 9 8.25 -4.53 -9.85
N GLN A 10 9.06 -5.52 -10.24
CA GLN A 10 10.09 -6.09 -9.36
C GLN A 10 11.14 -5.05 -8.95
N VAL A 11 11.63 -4.24 -9.90
CA VAL A 11 12.62 -3.19 -9.65
C VAL A 11 12.02 -2.08 -8.78
N ILE A 12 10.85 -1.58 -9.15
CA ILE A 12 10.18 -0.49 -8.40
C ILE A 12 9.82 -0.97 -6.99
N SER A 13 9.25 -2.17 -6.84
CA SER A 13 8.85 -2.68 -5.53
C SER A 13 10.05 -2.82 -4.59
N ALA A 14 11.18 -3.33 -5.07
CA ALA A 14 12.39 -3.45 -4.25
C ALA A 14 12.92 -2.09 -3.76
N GLN A 15 12.88 -1.06 -4.61
CA GLN A 15 13.31 0.30 -4.24
C GLN A 15 12.35 0.98 -3.24
N TRP A 16 11.05 0.73 -3.38
CA TRP A 16 10.01 1.39 -2.58
C TRP A 16 9.69 0.67 -1.27
N GLU A 17 9.98 -0.62 -1.16
CA GLU A 17 9.65 -1.43 0.03
C GLU A 17 10.14 -0.84 1.37
N PRO A 18 11.38 -0.33 1.49
CA PRO A 18 11.87 0.27 2.73
C PRO A 18 11.15 1.57 3.12
N HIS A 19 10.45 2.20 2.18
CA HIS A 19 9.82 3.50 2.35
C HIS A 19 8.34 3.40 2.76
N PHE A 20 7.73 2.23 2.61
CA PHE A 20 6.35 2.04 3.01
C PHE A 20 6.21 2.03 4.53
N HIS A 21 5.13 2.65 5.01
CA HIS A 21 4.78 2.66 6.42
C HIS A 21 4.59 1.24 6.97
N ARG A 22 4.93 1.02 8.25
CA ARG A 22 4.85 -0.32 8.88
C ARG A 22 3.42 -0.91 8.88
N HIS A 23 2.41 -0.04 8.91
CA HIS A 23 0.99 -0.40 8.89
C HIS A 23 0.38 -0.44 7.47
N SER A 24 1.22 -0.42 6.43
CA SER A 24 0.77 -0.70 5.06
C SER A 24 0.92 -2.19 4.76
N TYR A 25 -0.19 -2.88 4.52
CA TYR A 25 -0.21 -4.35 4.36
C TYR A 25 -0.63 -4.82 2.96
N GLY A 26 -1.21 -3.95 2.13
CA GLY A 26 -1.73 -4.32 0.81
C GLY A 26 -0.63 -4.45 -0.24
N PHE A 27 -0.72 -5.48 -1.08
CA PHE A 27 0.14 -5.70 -2.26
C PHE A 27 1.66 -5.65 -2.01
N ARG A 28 2.10 -5.99 -0.80
CA ARG A 28 3.52 -5.96 -0.40
C ARG A 28 4.06 -7.38 -0.15
N PRO A 29 5.35 -7.63 -0.44
CA PRO A 29 5.98 -8.89 -0.09
C PRO A 29 5.91 -9.12 1.43
N GLU A 30 5.66 -10.37 1.83
CA GLU A 30 5.61 -10.80 3.24
C GLU A 30 4.55 -10.11 4.13
N ARG A 31 3.63 -9.34 3.53
CA ARG A 31 2.50 -8.70 4.20
C ARG A 31 1.19 -9.38 3.80
N SER A 32 0.22 -9.40 4.72
CA SER A 32 -1.09 -10.00 4.46
C SER A 32 -2.22 -9.31 5.19
N ALA A 33 -3.44 -9.49 4.70
CA ALA A 33 -4.66 -8.98 5.35
C ALA A 33 -4.80 -9.49 6.80
N HIS A 34 -4.39 -10.72 7.08
CA HIS A 34 -4.38 -11.28 8.44
C HIS A 34 -3.48 -10.51 9.40
N GLN A 35 -2.34 -9.97 8.93
CA GLN A 35 -1.49 -9.10 9.76
C GLN A 35 -2.20 -7.77 10.06
N ALA A 36 -2.88 -7.18 9.07
CA ALA A 36 -3.66 -5.95 9.26
C ALA A 36 -4.79 -6.14 10.30
N VAL A 37 -5.55 -7.24 10.21
CA VAL A 37 -6.62 -7.56 11.17
C VAL A 37 -6.05 -7.74 12.59
N ARG A 38 -4.92 -8.44 12.74
CA ARG A 38 -4.28 -8.62 14.05
C ARG A 38 -3.84 -7.30 14.67
N GLU A 39 -3.32 -6.38 13.86
CA GLU A 39 -2.95 -5.03 14.30
C GLU A 39 -4.18 -4.27 14.81
N VAL A 40 -5.27 -4.25 14.02
CA VAL A 40 -6.53 -3.58 14.40
C VAL A 40 -7.10 -4.17 15.69
N GLN A 41 -7.10 -5.49 15.84
CA GLN A 41 -7.53 -6.15 17.08
C GLN A 41 -6.67 -5.73 18.29
N GLY A 42 -5.37 -5.55 18.10
CA GLY A 42 -4.47 -5.02 19.13
C GLY A 42 -4.85 -3.61 19.56
N THR A 43 -5.10 -2.74 18.59
CA THR A 43 -5.53 -1.34 18.81
C THR A 43 -6.87 -1.27 19.54
N ILE A 44 -7.85 -2.09 19.16
CA ILE A 44 -9.15 -2.16 19.85
C ILE A 44 -8.96 -2.61 21.31
N ARG A 45 -8.16 -3.65 21.55
CA ARG A 45 -7.84 -4.13 22.92
C ARG A 45 -7.11 -3.09 23.77
N ALA A 46 -6.37 -2.16 23.15
CA ALA A 46 -5.71 -1.06 23.84
C ALA A 46 -6.65 0.10 24.22
N GLY A 47 -7.96 0.00 23.92
CA GLY A 47 -8.97 0.98 24.32
C GLY A 47 -9.45 1.89 23.20
N TYR A 48 -8.93 1.74 21.97
CA TYR A 48 -9.38 2.52 20.81
C TYR A 48 -10.59 1.83 20.15
N GLY A 49 -11.78 2.08 20.71
CA GLY A 49 -13.03 1.42 20.28
C GLY A 49 -13.73 2.03 19.06
N TRP A 50 -13.20 3.12 18.50
CA TRP A 50 -13.77 3.81 17.35
C TRP A 50 -12.92 3.59 16.11
N VAL A 51 -13.58 3.26 15.00
CA VAL A 51 -12.95 3.02 13.70
C VAL A 51 -13.47 4.06 12.70
N VAL A 52 -12.55 4.66 11.95
CA VAL A 52 -12.88 5.49 10.79
C VAL A 52 -12.59 4.66 9.56
N ASP A 53 -13.66 4.22 8.87
CA ASP A 53 -13.53 3.50 7.61
C ASP A 53 -13.43 4.49 6.45
N MET A 54 -12.42 4.29 5.59
CA MET A 54 -12.14 5.14 4.44
C MET A 54 -11.87 4.27 3.24
N ASP A 55 -12.67 4.43 2.19
CA ASP A 55 -12.47 3.78 0.91
C ASP A 55 -12.37 4.81 -0.22
N LEU A 56 -11.55 4.50 -1.23
CA LEU A 56 -11.37 5.34 -2.41
C LEU A 56 -12.06 4.68 -3.60
N GLN A 57 -13.18 5.26 -4.03
CA GLN A 57 -13.89 4.79 -5.20
C GLN A 57 -13.00 4.89 -6.46
N ALA A 58 -12.87 3.77 -7.18
CA ALA A 58 -12.18 3.70 -8.47
C ALA A 58 -10.75 4.28 -8.44
N PHE A 59 -9.96 3.91 -7.43
CA PHE A 59 -8.60 4.41 -7.21
C PHE A 59 -7.73 4.40 -8.48
N PHE A 60 -7.71 3.29 -9.23
CA PHE A 60 -6.89 3.16 -10.43
C PHE A 60 -7.41 3.99 -11.61
N ASP A 61 -8.73 4.21 -11.72
CA ASP A 61 -9.32 5.01 -12.79
C ASP A 61 -9.17 6.52 -12.54
N ARG A 62 -9.06 6.92 -11.26
CA ARG A 62 -8.98 8.34 -10.84
C ARG A 62 -7.57 8.79 -10.50
N VAL A 63 -6.56 7.92 -10.61
CA VAL A 63 -5.19 8.29 -10.30
C VAL A 63 -4.67 9.29 -11.33
N ASN A 64 -4.21 10.45 -10.86
CA ASN A 64 -3.60 11.43 -11.77
C ASN A 64 -2.18 10.96 -12.13
N HIS A 65 -1.99 10.62 -13.41
CA HIS A 65 -0.73 10.07 -13.92
C HIS A 65 0.46 11.04 -13.74
N ASP A 66 0.27 12.34 -13.91
CA ASP A 66 1.35 13.32 -13.74
C ASP A 66 1.84 13.35 -12.29
N ARG A 67 0.91 13.33 -11.33
CA ARG A 67 1.24 13.26 -9.90
C ARG A 67 1.92 11.95 -9.54
N LEU A 68 1.48 10.83 -10.09
CA LEU A 68 2.11 9.53 -9.88
C LEU A 68 3.55 9.52 -10.42
N MET A 69 3.76 9.99 -11.64
CA MET A 69 5.08 10.05 -12.27
C MET A 69 6.02 11.03 -11.55
N ALA A 70 5.50 12.16 -11.06
CA ALA A 70 6.29 13.09 -10.25
C ALA A 70 6.78 12.43 -8.95
N ARG A 71 5.93 11.64 -8.29
CA ARG A 71 6.32 10.88 -7.08
C ARG A 71 7.37 9.82 -7.39
N LEU A 72 7.20 9.09 -8.49
CA LEU A 72 8.17 8.09 -8.94
C LEU A 72 9.52 8.69 -9.33
N LYS A 73 9.55 9.88 -9.94
CA LYS A 73 10.79 10.58 -10.32
C LYS A 73 11.52 11.27 -9.16
N SER A 74 10.77 11.66 -8.11
CA SER A 74 11.32 12.43 -6.98
C SER A 74 12.22 11.62 -6.04
N ARG A 75 12.46 10.34 -6.34
CA ARG A 75 13.30 9.40 -5.60
C ARG A 75 14.01 8.45 -6.56
#